data_AF-A0A8X6TR52-F1
#
_entry.id   AF-A0A8X6TR52-F1
#
_cell.length_a   1.000
_cell.length_b   1.000
_cell.length_c   1.000
_cell.angle_alpha   90.00
_cell.angle_beta   90.00
_cell.angle_gamma   90.00
#
_symmetry.space_group_name_H-M   'P 1'
#
loop_
_entity.id
_entity.type
_entity.pdbx_description
1 polymer ?
#
loop_
_entity_poly.entity_id
_entity_poly.type
_entity_poly.pdbx_seq_one_letter_code
_entity_poly.pdbx_strand_id
1 'polypeptide(L)'
;MKAADDYIKTFSDLIKAQEYISQQVFNCDETGLFWKKMPNRTYITAEEKMMPGHKPMKDRLILALCANACGDCKIKPLLVYHSENPRAFMSQ
;
A
#
# COMPACT_ATOMS: atom_id res chain seq x y z
N MET A 1 4.66 -22.17 -6.92
CA MET A 1 6.04 -21.65 -6.95
C MET A 1 6.57 -21.45 -8.36
N LYS A 2 6.45 -22.45 -9.25
CA LYS A 2 6.93 -22.37 -10.64
C LYS A 2 6.70 -21.03 -11.37
N ALA A 3 5.50 -20.47 -11.31
CA ALA A 3 5.20 -19.18 -11.97
C ALA A 3 6.02 -17.99 -11.41
N ALA A 4 6.30 -17.96 -10.11
CA ALA A 4 7.13 -16.91 -9.51
C ALA A 4 8.60 -17.08 -9.91
N ASP A 5 9.09 -18.32 -9.92
CA ASP A 5 10.46 -18.64 -10.34
C ASP A 5 10.68 -18.30 -11.83
N ASP A 6 9.70 -18.63 -12.68
CA ASP A 6 9.69 -18.29 -14.10
C ASP A 6 9.67 -16.76 -14.31
N TYR A 7 8.91 -16.02 -13.49
CA TYR A 7 8.88 -14.56 -13.53
C TYR A 7 10.23 -13.94 -13.16
N ILE A 8 10.87 -14.41 -12.09
CA ILE A 8 12.19 -13.90 -11.68
C ILE A 8 13.21 -14.06 -12.81
N LYS A 9 13.21 -15.22 -13.49
CA LYS A 9 14.11 -15.47 -14.62
C LYS A 9 13.83 -14.53 -15.78
N THR A 10 12.57 -14.45 -16.23
CA THR A 10 12.17 -13.60 -17.36
C THR A 10 12.44 -12.12 -17.10
N PHE A 11 12.21 -11.63 -15.88
CA PHE A 11 12.50 -10.25 -15.49
C PHE A 11 14.02 -9.97 -15.47
N SER A 12 14.83 -10.90 -14.95
CA SER A 12 16.29 -10.78 -14.95
C SER A 12 16.86 -10.73 -16.37
N ASP A 13 16.33 -11.56 -17.27
CA ASP A 13 16.74 -11.59 -18.68
C ASP A 13 16.38 -10.28 -19.39
N LEU A 14 15.21 -9.70 -19.09
CA LEU A 14 14.78 -8.41 -19.63
C LEU A 14 15.68 -7.25 -19.16
N ILE A 15 16.04 -7.20 -17.88
CA ILE A 15 16.94 -6.17 -17.34
C ILE A 15 18.28 -6.20 -18.07
N LYS A 16 18.84 -7.41 -18.27
CA LYS A 16 20.12 -7.58 -18.99
C LYS A 16 20.00 -7.21 -20.47
N ALA A 17 18.94 -7.65 -21.14
CA ALA A 17 18.74 -7.40 -22.56
C ALA A 17 18.56 -5.92 -22.91
N GLN A 18 18.01 -5.14 -21.96
CA GLN A 18 17.80 -3.69 -22.10
C GLN A 18 18.91 -2.86 -21.43
N GLU A 19 19.93 -3.52 -20.87
CA GLU A 19 21.06 -2.88 -20.20
C GLU A 19 20.67 -1.90 -19.07
N TYR A 20 19.56 -2.18 -18.37
CA TYR A 20 19.12 -1.32 -17.26
C TYR A 20 20.07 -1.43 -16.06
N ILE A 21 20.43 -0.29 -15.49
CA ILE A 21 21.14 -0.21 -14.20
C ILE A 21 20.15 -0.19 -13.03
N SER A 22 20.62 -0.50 -11.82
CA SER A 22 19.75 -0.59 -10.62
C SER A 22 19.01 0.72 -10.32
N GLN A 23 19.54 1.86 -10.74
CA GLN A 23 18.92 3.17 -10.58
C GLN A 23 17.67 3.37 -11.45
N GLN A 24 17.55 2.62 -12.56
CA GLN A 24 16.46 2.72 -13.54
C GLN A 24 15.35 1.71 -13.30
N VAL A 25 15.57 0.72 -12.43
CA VAL A 25 14.57 -0.30 -12.10
C VAL A 25 13.81 0.16 -10.86
N PHE A 26 12.50 0.42 -11.00
CA PHE A 26 11.63 0.84 -9.91
C PHE A 26 10.65 -0.26 -9.52
N ASN A 27 10.38 -0.36 -8.23
CA ASN A 27 9.24 -1.10 -7.70
C ASN A 27 8.23 -0.13 -7.09
N CYS A 28 6.94 -0.41 -7.25
CA CYS A 28 5.85 0.37 -6.69
C CYS A 28 4.83 -0.56 -6.05
N ASP A 29 4.41 -0.26 -4.82
CA ASP A 29 3.39 -1.02 -4.13
C ASP A 29 2.51 -0.13 -3.22
N GLU A 30 1.31 -0.61 -2.93
CA GLU A 30 0.35 0.06 -2.07
C GLU A 30 0.44 -0.43 -0.63
N THR A 31 0.38 0.49 0.32
CA THR A 31 0.33 0.15 1.74
C THR A 31 -0.76 0.94 2.48
N GLY A 32 -1.48 0.26 3.37
CA GLY A 32 -2.51 0.88 4.19
C GLY A 32 -1.92 1.43 5.49
N LEU A 33 -1.85 2.75 5.63
CA LEU A 33 -1.47 3.43 6.86
C LEU A 33 -2.71 3.69 7.72
N PHE A 34 -2.70 3.24 8.97
CA PHE A 34 -3.79 3.57 9.90
C PHE A 34 -3.82 5.07 10.21
N TRP A 35 -4.95 5.70 9.91
CA TRP A 35 -5.19 7.10 10.21
C TRP A 35 -5.97 7.21 11.51
N LYS A 36 -5.48 8.02 12.46
CA LYS A 36 -6.13 8.24 13.77
C LYS A 36 -6.44 6.96 14.55
N LYS A 37 -5.68 5.88 14.35
CA LYS A 37 -5.84 4.67 15.16
C LYS A 37 -5.46 4.98 16.60
N MET A 38 -6.45 4.87 17.48
CA MET A 38 -6.23 5.01 18.92
C MET A 38 -5.26 3.93 19.41
N PRO A 39 -4.35 4.27 20.35
CA PRO A 39 -3.58 3.27 21.08
C PRO A 39 -4.53 2.24 21.69
N ASN A 40 -4.11 0.96 21.75
CA ASN A 40 -4.92 -0.08 22.40
C ASN A 40 -5.16 0.19 23.90
N ARG A 41 -4.51 1.21 24.48
CA ARG A 41 -4.46 1.51 25.91
C ARG A 41 -4.69 3.01 26.19
N THR A 42 -5.72 3.60 25.60
CA THR A 42 -6.32 4.82 26.15
C THR A 42 -7.34 4.45 27.22
N TYR A 43 -7.45 5.31 28.25
CA TYR A 43 -8.49 5.29 29.26
C TYR A 43 -9.84 5.58 28.59
N ILE A 44 -10.38 4.59 27.89
CA ILE A 44 -11.80 4.59 27.54
C ILE A 44 -12.53 4.58 28.87
N THR A 45 -13.42 5.54 29.10
CA THR A 45 -14.15 5.55 30.37
C THR A 45 -15.00 4.27 30.46
N ALA A 46 -15.31 3.82 31.67
CA ALA A 46 -16.09 2.58 31.84
C ALA A 46 -17.43 2.67 31.08
N GLU A 47 -17.99 3.87 30.99
CA GLU A 47 -19.23 4.18 30.26
C GLU A 47 -19.06 4.02 28.74
N GLU A 48 -17.98 4.54 28.14
CA GLU A 48 -17.73 4.45 26.69
C GLU A 48 -17.48 3.01 26.22
N LYS A 49 -16.84 2.18 27.06
CA LYS A 49 -16.61 0.75 26.75
C LYS A 49 -17.90 -0.07 26.85
N MET A 50 -18.83 0.33 27.72
CA MET A 50 -20.12 -0.33 27.91
C MET A 50 -21.17 0.06 26.87
N MET A 51 -20.92 1.08 26.04
CA MET A 51 -21.81 1.43 24.94
C MET A 51 -21.89 0.32 23.89
N PRO A 52 -23.09 -0.27 23.66
CA PRO A 52 -23.27 -1.28 22.61
C PRO A 52 -22.91 -0.71 21.25
N GLY A 53 -21.96 -1.34 20.54
CA GLY A 53 -21.58 -0.97 19.17
C GLY A 53 -20.33 -0.09 19.03
N HIS A 54 -19.63 0.26 20.11
CA HIS A 54 -18.36 0.99 20.01
C HIS A 54 -17.27 0.14 19.31
N LYS A 55 -17.04 0.37 18.02
CA LYS A 55 -15.95 -0.21 17.24
C LYS A 55 -14.83 0.83 17.09
N PRO A 56 -13.58 0.50 17.41
CA PRO A 56 -12.47 1.42 17.16
C PRO A 56 -12.40 1.77 15.68
N MET A 57 -12.27 3.06 15.39
CA MET A 57 -12.16 3.61 14.04
C MET A 57 -10.95 2.97 13.34
N LYS A 58 -11.20 2.27 12.23
CA LYS A 58 -10.18 1.55 11.43
C LYS A 58 -9.87 2.29 10.13
N ASP A 59 -9.94 3.61 10.15
CA ASP A 59 -9.66 4.41 8.97
C ASP A 59 -8.22 4.16 8.51
N ARG A 60 -8.07 3.92 7.21
CA ARG A 60 -6.77 3.69 6.57
C ARG A 60 -6.61 4.66 5.42
N LEU A 61 -5.46 5.32 5.35
CA LEU A 61 -4.99 6.00 4.15
C LEU A 61 -4.20 4.97 3.34
N ILE A 62 -4.54 4.80 2.07
CA ILE A 62 -3.76 3.96 1.17
C ILE A 62 -2.70 4.85 0.53
N LEU A 63 -1.42 4.48 0.69
CA LEU A 63 -0.30 5.18 0.09
C LEU A 63 0.34 4.28 -0.96
N ALA A 64 0.59 4.81 -2.16
CA ALA A 64 1.47 4.17 -3.12
C ALA A 64 2.90 4.67 -2.89
N LEU A 65 3.81 3.72 -2.68
CA LEU A 65 5.23 3.97 -2.46
C LEU A 65 6.02 3.41 -3.62
N CYS A 66 6.99 4.17 -4.11
CA CYS A 66 7.84 3.76 -5.22
C CYS A 66 9.29 4.17 -4.98
N ALA A 67 10.22 3.25 -5.21
CA ALA A 67 11.65 3.47 -5.08
C ALA A 67 12.43 2.65 -6.11
N ASN A 68 13.62 3.12 -6.47
CA ASN A 68 14.50 2.35 -7.35
C ASN A 68 15.23 1.23 -6.59
N ALA A 69 15.76 0.26 -7.34
CA ALA A 69 16.48 -0.87 -6.80
C ALA A 69 17.82 -0.48 -6.14
N CYS A 70 18.40 0.67 -6.52
CA CYS A 70 19.58 1.22 -5.86
C CYS A 70 19.26 1.84 -4.48
N GLY A 71 18.01 2.23 -4.22
CA GLY A 71 17.55 2.81 -2.96
C GLY A 71 17.88 4.30 -2.77
N ASP A 72 18.56 4.93 -3.74
CA ASP A 72 18.94 6.34 -3.72
C ASP A 72 17.85 7.28 -4.28
N CYS A 73 16.88 6.73 -5.02
CA CYS A 73 15.72 7.47 -5.52
C CYS A 73 14.42 6.93 -4.91
N LYS A 74 13.71 7.82 -4.21
CA LYS A 74 12.36 7.57 -3.69
C LYS A 74 11.42 8.56 -4.32
N ILE A 75 10.36 8.06 -4.95
CA ILE A 75 9.29 8.91 -5.48
C ILE A 75 8.49 9.45 -4.30
N LYS A 76 8.02 10.70 -4.43
CA LYS A 76 7.13 11.30 -3.42
C LYS A 76 5.90 10.39 -3.23
N PRO A 77 5.57 9.99 -1.99
CA PRO A 77 4.40 9.13 -1.73
C PRO A 77 3.13 9.72 -2.33
N LEU A 78 2.33 8.87 -2.97
CA LEU A 78 1.04 9.26 -3.53
C LEU A 78 -0.08 8.75 -2.63
N LEU A 79 -1.03 9.63 -2.30
CA LEU A 79 -2.25 9.23 -1.60
C LEU A 79 -3.22 8.61 -2.60
N VAL A 80 -3.54 7.34 -2.42
CA VAL A 80 -4.59 6.66 -3.17
C VAL A 80 -5.91 6.94 -2.47
N TYR A 81 -6.68 7.87 -3.02
CA TYR A 81 -8.00 8.21 -2.52
C TYR A 81 -9.07 7.35 -3.17
N HIS A 82 -10.27 7.33 -2.57
CA HIS A 82 -11.40 6.65 -3.20
C HIS A 82 -11.77 7.35 -4.51
N SER A 83 -12.06 6.57 -5.55
CA SER A 83 -12.63 7.11 -6.79
C SER A 83 -13.93 7.84 -6.44
N GLU A 84 -14.12 9.04 -7.00
CA GLU A 84 -15.39 9.78 -6.88
C GLU A 84 -16.56 8.95 -7.40
N ASN A 85 -16.34 8.21 -8.49
CA ASN A 85 -17.30 7.28 -9.08
C ASN A 85 -16.64 5.90 -9.22
N PRO A 86 -16.76 5.01 -8.22
CA PRO A 86 -16.13 3.69 -8.29
C PRO A 86 -16.82 2.84 -9.36
N ARG A 87 -16.07 2.36 -10.35
CA ARG A 87 -16.60 1.53 -11.45
C ARG A 87 -17.34 0.28 -10.97
N ALA A 88 -16.93 -0.27 -9.82
CA ALA A 88 -17.56 -1.44 -9.21
C ALA A 88 -19.00 -1.19 -8.69
N PHE A 89 -19.39 0.08 -8.55
CA PHE A 89 -20.73 0.50 -8.09
C PHE A 89 -21.51 1.29 -9.15
N MET A 90 -21.03 1.30 -10.40
CA MET A 90 -21.85 1.79 -11.51
C MET A 90 -23.00 0.79 -11.71
N SER A 91 -24.24 1.23 -11.51
CA SER A 91 -25.42 0.46 -11.91
C SER A 91 -25.45 0.37 -13.44
N GLN A 92 -25.60 -0.85 -13.98
CA GLN A 92 -25.99 -1.04 -15.39
C GLN A 92 -27.36 -0.42 -15.67
#